data_AF-A0A0C2RA29-F1
#
_entry.id   AF-A0A0C2RA29-F1
#
_cell.length_a   1.000
_cell.length_b   1.000
_cell.length_c   1.000
_cell.angle_alpha   90.00
_cell.angle_beta   90.00
_cell.angle_gamma   90.00
#
_symmetry.space_group_name_H-M   'P 1'
#
loop_
_entity.id
_entity.type
_entity.pdbx_description
1 polymer ?
#
loop_
_entity_poly.entity_id
_entity_poly.type
_entity_poly.pdbx_seq_one_letter_code
_entity_poly.pdbx_strand_id
1 'polypeptide(L)'
;MSMTDNVADMLTRIRNAYKSKLINVSFPSSKIKTSILNVLQKEGYIKDYVTTQKNNISYTEVALKYSVNGDASICEIHRVSKPGKRVYSAIKDLKGYYNNMGIYILSTPYGVMSDREAHIKNVGGEVICKVF
;
A
#
# COMPACT_ATOMS: atom_id res chain seq x y z
N MET A 1 -16.71 6.77 -16.68
CA MET A 1 -16.37 5.65 -15.77
C MET A 1 -16.55 6.13 -14.34
N SER A 2 -17.35 5.45 -13.52
CA SER A 2 -17.48 5.80 -12.11
C SER A 2 -16.30 5.26 -11.31
N MET A 3 -15.84 6.03 -10.34
CA MET A 3 -14.71 5.66 -9.51
C MET A 3 -15.18 4.78 -8.35
N THR A 4 -14.96 3.46 -8.45
CA THR A 4 -15.53 2.48 -7.50
C THR A 4 -14.54 1.98 -6.45
N ASP A 5 -13.22 1.99 -6.73
CA ASP A 5 -12.18 1.62 -5.75
C ASP A 5 -11.01 2.61 -5.77
N ASN A 6 -11.03 3.53 -4.80
CA ASN A 6 -10.00 4.54 -4.62
C ASN A 6 -8.64 3.96 -4.21
N VAL A 7 -8.61 2.80 -3.55
CA VAL A 7 -7.35 2.16 -3.14
C VAL A 7 -6.71 1.48 -4.34
N ALA A 8 -7.49 0.75 -5.15
CA ALA A 8 -6.99 0.12 -6.36
C ALA A 8 -6.39 1.13 -7.36
N ASP A 9 -7.00 2.31 -7.49
CA ASP A 9 -6.45 3.40 -8.31
C ASP A 9 -5.11 3.90 -7.78
N MET A 10 -4.99 4.15 -6.46
CA MET A 10 -3.71 4.55 -5.85
C MET A 10 -2.61 3.53 -6.15
N LEU A 11 -2.87 2.25 -5.91
CA LEU A 11 -1.90 1.18 -6.14
C LEU A 11 -1.51 1.09 -7.63
N THR A 12 -2.47 1.30 -8.52
CA THR A 12 -2.23 1.31 -9.97
C THR A 12 -1.38 2.50 -10.40
N ARG A 13 -1.63 3.69 -9.86
CA ARG A 13 -0.82 4.89 -10.13
C ARG A 13 0.63 4.70 -9.68
N ILE A 14 0.84 4.15 -8.48
CA ILE A 14 2.19 3.84 -7.97
C ILE A 14 2.90 2.84 -8.89
N ARG A 15 2.23 1.74 -9.25
CA ARG A 15 2.77 0.72 -10.17
C ARG A 15 3.15 1.32 -11.53
N ASN A 16 2.29 2.16 -12.11
CA ASN A 16 2.54 2.78 -13.40
C ASN A 16 3.67 3.82 -13.31
N ALA A 17 3.76 4.56 -12.20
CA ALA A 17 4.85 5.50 -11.97
C ALA A 17 6.21 4.80 -11.88
N TYR A 18 6.29 3.64 -11.21
CA TYR A 18 7.50 2.80 -11.23
C TYR A 18 7.85 2.31 -12.63
N LYS A 19 6.86 1.84 -13.42
CA LYS A 19 7.07 1.42 -14.81
C LYS A 19 7.59 2.55 -15.70
N SER A 20 7.11 3.77 -15.48
CA SER A 20 7.53 4.98 -16.21
C SER A 20 8.78 5.64 -15.62
N LYS A 21 9.42 5.04 -14.60
CA LYS A 21 10.60 5.58 -13.90
C LYS A 21 10.41 7.01 -13.38
N LEU A 22 9.20 7.34 -12.94
CA LEU A 22 8.90 8.65 -12.36
C LEU A 22 9.50 8.75 -10.96
N ILE A 23 9.88 9.96 -10.55
CA ILE A 23 10.43 10.21 -9.22
C ILE A 23 9.29 10.32 -8.19
N ASN A 24 8.21 11.02 -8.58
CA ASN A 24 7.05 11.27 -7.71
C ASN A 24 5.74 10.86 -8.40
N VAL A 25 4.72 10.55 -7.60
CA VAL A 25 3.36 10.30 -8.06
C VAL A 25 2.35 10.99 -7.15
N SER A 26 1.32 11.61 -7.73
CA SER A 26 0.28 12.32 -6.99
C SER A 26 -1.12 11.76 -7.23
N PHE A 27 -1.95 11.78 -6.19
CA PHE A 27 -3.34 11.36 -6.24
C PHE A 27 -4.17 11.99 -5.11
N PRO A 28 -5.52 12.00 -5.21
CA PRO A 28 -6.38 12.48 -4.12
C PRO A 28 -6.15 11.68 -2.84
N SER A 29 -5.98 12.40 -1.73
CA SER A 29 -5.71 11.84 -0.41
C SER A 29 -6.97 11.25 0.22
N SER A 30 -6.78 10.28 1.12
CA SER A 30 -7.82 9.78 2.00
C SER A 30 -7.15 9.11 3.20
N LYS A 31 -7.84 9.06 4.34
CA LYS A 31 -7.28 8.46 5.57
C LYS A 31 -6.72 7.06 5.34
N ILE A 32 -7.46 6.20 4.61
CA ILE A 32 -7.01 4.83 4.33
C ILE A 32 -5.78 4.78 3.43
N LYS A 33 -5.67 5.66 2.43
CA LYS A 33 -4.48 5.77 1.57
C LYS A 33 -3.27 6.18 2.39
N THR A 34 -3.42 7.19 3.25
CA THR A 34 -2.36 7.65 4.16
C THR A 34 -1.91 6.54 5.10
N SER A 35 -2.83 5.75 5.66
CA SER A 35 -2.47 4.61 6.50
C SER A 35 -1.70 3.52 5.74
N ILE A 36 -2.05 3.23 4.49
CA ILE A 36 -1.29 2.30 3.64
C ILE A 36 0.10 2.85 3.33
N LEU A 37 0.21 4.14 2.99
CA LEU A 37 1.50 4.79 2.71
C LEU A 37 2.42 4.79 3.93
N ASN A 38 1.88 4.98 5.13
CA ASN A 38 2.64 4.85 6.38
C ASN A 38 3.28 3.46 6.51
N VAL A 39 2.54 2.40 6.22
CA VAL A 39 3.10 1.03 6.26
C VAL A 39 4.17 0.85 5.19
N LEU A 40 3.93 1.32 3.96
CA LEU A 40 4.91 1.26 2.87
C LEU A 40 6.20 2.02 3.19
N GLN A 41 6.10 3.17 3.85
CA GLN A 41 7.25 3.96 4.27
C GLN A 41 8.03 3.25 5.38
N LYS A 42 7.34 2.76 6.42
CA LYS A 42 7.94 2.03 7.54
C LYS A 42 8.70 0.79 7.09
N GLU A 43 8.12 0.04 6.15
CA GLU A 43 8.73 -1.17 5.58
C GLU A 43 9.78 -0.83 4.49
N GLY A 44 9.96 0.45 4.16
CA GLY A 44 11.03 0.94 3.30
C GLY A 44 10.80 0.79 1.80
N TYR A 45 9.56 0.60 1.36
CA TYR A 45 9.15 0.47 -0.05
C TYR A 45 9.03 1.81 -0.78
N ILE A 46 8.73 2.89 -0.04
CA ILE A 46 8.71 4.27 -0.56
C ILE A 46 9.67 5.12 0.25
N LYS A 47 10.12 6.24 -0.32
CA LYS A 47 11.05 7.14 0.37
C LYS A 47 10.30 8.01 1.38
N ASP A 48 9.29 8.72 0.90
CA ASP A 48 8.46 9.60 1.72
C ASP A 48 7.15 9.92 1.01
N TYR A 49 6.21 10.55 1.71
CA TYR A 49 5.02 11.11 1.11
C TYR A 49 4.59 12.38 1.84
N VAL A 50 4.04 13.34 1.09
CA VAL A 50 3.55 14.62 1.62
C VAL A 50 2.09 14.78 1.23
N THR A 51 1.26 15.24 2.16
CA THR A 51 -0.14 15.58 1.89
C THR A 51 -0.31 17.09 1.89
N THR A 52 -0.85 17.63 0.80
CA THR A 52 -1.10 19.05 0.62
C THR A 52 -2.58 19.27 0.33
N GLN A 53 -3.17 20.32 0.90
CA GLN A 53 -4.54 20.69 0.62
C GLN A 53 -4.56 21.81 -0.42
N LYS A 54 -5.31 21.62 -1.51
CA LYS A 54 -5.51 22.61 -2.57
C LYS A 54 -6.99 22.70 -2.89
N ASN A 55 -7.56 23.91 -2.82
CA ASN A 55 -8.96 24.17 -3.13
C ASN A 55 -9.94 23.21 -2.41
N ASN A 56 -9.72 23.03 -1.10
CA ASN A 56 -10.49 22.12 -0.25
C ASN A 56 -10.39 20.62 -0.58
N ILE A 57 -9.54 20.24 -1.54
CA ILE A 57 -9.24 18.85 -1.89
C ILE A 57 -7.83 18.52 -1.40
N SER A 58 -7.71 17.44 -0.62
CA SER A 58 -6.40 16.95 -0.18
C SER A 58 -5.78 16.07 -1.26
N TYR A 59 -4.52 16.32 -1.59
CA TYR A 59 -3.71 15.52 -2.49
C TYR A 59 -2.52 14.96 -1.73
N THR A 60 -2.12 13.73 -2.05
CA THR A 60 -0.91 13.12 -1.53
C THR A 60 0.06 12.92 -2.68
N GLU A 61 1.28 13.41 -2.49
CA GLU A 61 2.42 13.18 -3.37
C GLU A 61 3.36 12.19 -2.70
N VAL A 62 3.75 11.13 -3.42
CA VAL A 62 4.61 10.05 -2.93
C VAL A 62 5.93 10.09 -3.68
N ALA A 63 7.03 10.16 -2.94
CA ALA A 63 8.38 10.02 -3.46
C ALA A 63 8.74 8.53 -3.56
N LEU A 64 8.94 8.07 -4.80
CA LEU A 64 9.27 6.68 -5.08
C LEU A 64 10.73 6.39 -4.75
N LYS A 65 10.99 5.15 -4.33
CA LYS A 65 12.33 4.69 -3.95
C LYS A 65 12.89 3.79 -5.03
N TYR A 66 14.13 4.06 -5.42
CA TYR A 66 14.88 3.26 -6.39
C TYR A 66 16.17 2.76 -5.72
N SER A 67 16.63 1.59 -6.13
CA SER A 67 17.94 1.05 -5.74
C SER A 67 19.06 1.88 -6.38
N VAL A 68 20.29 1.70 -5.91
CA VAL A 68 21.48 2.34 -6.51
C VAL A 68 21.64 1.97 -7.99
N ASN A 69 21.16 0.77 -8.37
CA ASN A 69 21.20 0.28 -9.76
C ASN A 69 20.02 0.79 -10.60
N GLY A 70 19.10 1.57 -10.02
CA GLY A 70 17.92 2.10 -10.69
C GLY A 70 16.70 1.17 -10.69
N ASP A 71 16.76 0.06 -9.97
CA ASP A 71 15.63 -0.87 -9.84
C ASP A 71 14.56 -0.29 -8.92
N ALA A 72 13.28 -0.54 -9.25
CA ALA A 72 12.16 -0.12 -8.41
C ALA A 72 12.21 -0.86 -7.07
N SER A 73 12.00 -0.14 -5.96
CA SER A 73 11.89 -0.79 -4.63
C SER A 73 10.62 -1.61 -4.46
N ILE A 74 9.64 -1.43 -5.36
CA ILE A 74 8.43 -2.25 -5.45
C ILE A 74 8.43 -2.91 -6.83
N CYS A 75 8.49 -4.24 -6.85
CA CYS A 75 8.39 -5.08 -8.03
C CYS A 75 6.92 -5.37 -8.39
N GLU A 76 6.10 -5.71 -7.39
CA GLU A 76 4.70 -6.05 -7.52
C GLU A 76 3.85 -5.39 -6.44
N ILE A 77 2.73 -4.79 -6.85
CA ILE A 77 1.73 -4.24 -5.94
C ILE A 77 0.33 -4.59 -6.42
N HIS A 78 -0.43 -5.28 -5.58
CA HIS A 78 -1.73 -5.83 -5.99
C HIS A 78 -2.80 -5.70 -4.90
N ARG A 79 -3.99 -5.23 -5.29
CA ARG A 79 -5.18 -5.14 -4.43
C ARG A 79 -5.80 -6.54 -4.23
N VAL A 80 -5.83 -7.02 -2.99
CA VAL A 80 -6.35 -8.36 -2.67
C VAL A 80 -7.85 -8.31 -2.41
N SER A 81 -8.29 -7.62 -1.36
CA SER A 81 -9.70 -7.38 -1.09
C SER A 81 -10.27 -6.34 -2.06
N LYS A 82 -11.41 -6.60 -2.71
CA LYS A 82 -12.05 -5.67 -3.65
C LYS A 82 -13.51 -5.46 -3.24
N PRO A 83 -14.19 -4.35 -3.63
CA PRO A 83 -15.58 -4.11 -3.25
C PRO A 83 -16.53 -5.28 -3.53
N GLY A 84 -16.36 -5.98 -4.66
CA GLY A 84 -17.17 -7.16 -5.01
C GLY A 84 -16.76 -8.47 -4.31
N LYS A 85 -15.57 -8.55 -3.73
CA LYS A 85 -15.10 -9.72 -2.95
C LYS A 85 -14.13 -9.26 -1.88
N ARG A 86 -14.64 -9.12 -0.66
CA ARG A 86 -13.81 -8.83 0.52
C ARG A 86 -13.07 -10.07 0.96
N VAL A 87 -11.80 -9.89 1.31
CA VAL A 87 -10.92 -10.99 1.72
C VAL A 87 -10.46 -10.72 3.15
N TYR A 88 -10.86 -11.60 4.06
CA TYR A 88 -10.46 -11.58 5.46
C TYR A 88 -9.62 -12.81 5.75
N SER A 89 -8.63 -12.67 6.64
CA SER A 89 -7.78 -13.78 7.05
C SER A 89 -7.43 -13.65 8.52
N ALA A 90 -7.49 -14.78 9.23
CA ALA A 90 -6.85 -14.88 10.53
C ALA A 90 -5.33 -14.90 10.34
N ILE A 91 -4.59 -14.30 11.26
CA ILE A 91 -3.13 -14.20 11.15
C ILE A 91 -2.44 -15.58 11.11
N LYS A 92 -3.07 -16.60 11.70
CA LYS A 92 -2.58 -17.99 11.67
C LYS A 92 -2.64 -18.63 10.27
N ASP A 93 -3.59 -18.19 9.45
CA ASP A 93 -3.83 -18.73 8.11
C ASP A 93 -3.07 -17.96 7.04
N LEU A 94 -2.61 -16.75 7.37
CA LEU A 94 -1.88 -15.88 6.47
C LEU A 94 -0.44 -16.39 6.33
N LYS A 95 -0.17 -17.07 5.20
CA LYS A 95 1.18 -17.50 4.84
C LYS A 95 1.98 -16.30 4.31
N GLY A 96 3.29 -16.32 4.54
CA GLY A 96 4.19 -15.27 4.04
C GLY A 96 4.18 -15.11 2.51
N TYR A 97 4.36 -13.88 2.03
CA TYR A 97 4.46 -13.57 0.60
C TYR A 97 5.91 -13.66 0.12
N TYR A 98 6.16 -14.37 -1.00
CA TYR A 98 7.51 -14.62 -1.54
C TYR A 98 8.53 -15.00 -0.45
N ASN A 99 8.27 -16.08 0.32
CA ASN A 99 9.13 -16.52 1.42
C ASN A 99 9.48 -15.40 2.42
N ASN A 100 8.49 -14.57 2.78
CA ASN A 100 8.61 -13.42 3.70
C ASN A 100 9.42 -12.22 3.17
N MET A 101 9.82 -12.23 1.90
CA MET A 101 10.44 -11.07 1.25
C MET A 101 9.41 -9.98 0.92
N GLY A 102 8.17 -10.39 0.62
CA GLY A 102 7.05 -9.48 0.47
C GLY A 102 6.23 -9.35 1.75
N ILE A 103 5.31 -8.39 1.75
CA ILE A 103 4.40 -8.13 2.86
C ILE A 103 2.93 -8.14 2.40
N TYR A 104 2.05 -8.51 3.32
CA TYR A 104 0.63 -8.16 3.24
C TYR A 104 0.35 -6.94 4.10
N ILE A 105 -0.53 -6.06 3.60
CA ILE A 105 -1.06 -4.93 4.37
C ILE A 105 -2.49 -5.27 4.77
N LEU A 106 -2.76 -5.23 6.08
CA LEU A 106 -4.00 -5.67 6.70
C LEU A 106 -4.72 -4.50 7.36
N SER A 107 -6.05 -4.46 7.26
CA SER A 107 -6.89 -3.63 8.13
C SER A 107 -7.29 -4.44 9.35
N THR A 108 -6.81 -4.05 10.52
CA THR A 108 -7.07 -4.72 11.79
C THR A 108 -7.81 -3.78 12.75
N PRO A 109 -8.35 -4.27 13.89
CA PRO A 109 -8.93 -3.41 14.93
C PRO A 109 -7.98 -2.34 15.48
N TYR A 110 -6.66 -2.58 15.42
CA TYR A 110 -5.63 -1.64 15.87
C TYR A 110 -5.14 -0.70 14.75
N GLY A 111 -5.83 -0.69 13.60
CA GLY A 111 -5.47 0.10 12.43
C GLY A 111 -4.86 -0.72 11.30
N VAL A 112 -4.37 -0.01 10.28
CA VAL A 112 -3.70 -0.62 9.13
C VAL A 112 -2.24 -0.89 9.46
N MET A 113 -1.79 -2.13 9.25
CA MET A 113 -0.43 -2.58 9.58
C MET A 113 0.05 -3.66 8.62
N SER A 114 1.35 -3.98 8.65
CA SER A 114 1.91 -5.11 7.92
C SER A 114 1.55 -6.44 8.59
N ASP A 115 1.61 -7.53 7.82
CA ASP A 115 1.55 -8.90 8.34
C ASP A 115 2.57 -9.15 9.44
N ARG A 116 3.78 -8.63 9.32
CA ARG A 116 4.83 -8.71 10.35
C ARG A 116 4.35 -8.14 11.70
N GLU A 117 3.82 -6.91 11.70
CA GLU A 117 3.25 -6.30 12.92
C GLU A 117 2.01 -7.07 13.41
N ALA A 118 1.18 -7.56 12.49
CA ALA A 118 -0.02 -8.32 12.81
C ALA A 118 0.29 -9.68 13.47
N HIS A 119 1.37 -10.35 13.06
CA HIS A 119 1.87 -11.58 13.70
C HIS A 119 2.32 -11.32 15.13
N ILE A 120 3.06 -10.23 15.37
CA ILE A 120 3.51 -9.85 16.73
C ILE A 120 2.31 -9.57 17.64
N LYS A 121 1.30 -8.88 17.13
CA LYS A 121 0.07 -8.55 17.87
C LYS A 121 -0.97 -9.67 17.86
N ASN A 122 -0.70 -10.77 17.16
CA ASN A 122 -1.56 -11.94 17.01
C ASN A 122 -2.99 -11.59 16.54
N VAL A 123 -3.12 -10.67 15.59
CA VAL A 123 -4.41 -10.11 15.14
C VAL A 123 -4.63 -10.31 13.63
N GLY A 124 -5.81 -10.79 13.25
CA GLY A 124 -6.25 -10.92 11.85
C GLY A 124 -7.01 -9.69 11.34
N GLY A 125 -7.37 -9.70 10.06
CA GLY A 125 -8.07 -8.57 9.45
C GLY A 125 -8.43 -8.72 7.98
N GLU A 126 -8.87 -7.61 7.37
CA GLU A 126 -9.09 -7.53 5.91
C GLU A 126 -7.73 -7.43 5.22
N VAL A 127 -7.45 -8.32 4.26
CA VAL A 127 -6.23 -8.28 3.45
C VAL A 127 -6.38 -7.21 2.38
N ILE A 128 -5.77 -6.04 2.60
CA ILE A 128 -5.95 -4.89 1.71
C ILE A 128 -5.20 -5.14 0.40
N CYS A 129 -3.88 -5.26 0.49
CA CYS A 129 -3.01 -5.45 -0.65
C CYS A 129 -1.80 -6.28 -0.25
N LYS A 130 -1.09 -6.78 -1.27
CA LYS A 130 0.20 -7.45 -1.15
C LYS A 130 1.23 -6.69 -1.96
N VAL A 131 2.45 -6.63 -1.44
CA VAL A 131 3.55 -5.85 -1.98
C VAL A 131 4.82 -6.68 -1.96
N PHE A 132 5.59 -6.64 -3.04
CA PHE A 132 6.92 -7.22 -3.19
C PHE A 132 7.78 -6.27 -4.01
#